data_AF-A0A8X6K6R7-F1
#
_entry.id   AF-A0A8X6K6R7-F1
#
_cell.length_a   1.000
_cell.length_b   1.000
_cell.length_c   1.000
_cell.angle_alpha   90.00
_cell.angle_beta   90.00
_cell.angle_gamma   90.00
#
_symmetry.space_group_name_H-M   'P 1'
#
loop_
_entity.id
_entity.type
_entity.pdbx_description
1 polymer ?
#
loop_
_entity_poly.entity_id
_entity_poly.type
_entity_poly.pdbx_seq_one_letter_code
_entity_poly.pdbx_strand_id
1 'polypeptide(L)'
;MFLEVIPDPSSVHVCPCDDPQTYKDRPQIYTLSCITKNHSMYVQANTGDIQLCQEINETYCPKDGRLQLNTNVIFDRDGYS
;
A
#
# COMPACT_ATOMS: atom_id res chain seq x y z
N MET A 1 13.63 -3.31 2.22
CA MET A 1 12.38 -3.97 1.80
C MET A 1 11.77 -3.08 0.74
N PHE A 2 11.55 -3.60 -0.49
CA PHE A 2 11.05 -2.79 -1.61
C PHE A 2 9.56 -3.03 -1.89
N LEU A 3 9.00 -4.11 -1.39
CA LEU A 3 7.60 -4.49 -1.57
C LEU A 3 6.86 -4.39 -0.24
N GLU A 4 5.64 -3.89 -0.28
CA GLU A 4 4.72 -3.79 0.86
C GLU A 4 3.37 -4.40 0.48
N VAL A 5 2.60 -4.86 1.47
CA VAL A 5 1.23 -5.29 1.23
C VAL A 5 0.36 -4.05 1.04
N ILE A 6 -0.14 -3.83 -0.17
CA ILE A 6 -1.06 -2.74 -0.49
C ILE A 6 -2.50 -3.25 -0.34
N PRO A 7 -3.33 -2.66 0.54
CA PRO A 7 -4.73 -3.07 0.68
C PRO A 7 -5.57 -2.61 -0.52
N ASP A 8 -6.68 -3.31 -0.80
CA ASP A 8 -7.66 -2.85 -1.79
C ASP A 8 -8.34 -1.56 -1.28
N PRO A 9 -8.21 -0.43 -1.99
CA PRO A 9 -8.78 0.86 -1.57
C PRO A 9 -10.31 0.84 -1.50
N SER A 10 -10.98 -0.08 -2.19
CA SER A 10 -12.43 -0.27 -2.12
C SER A 10 -12.87 -0.89 -0.79
N SER A 11 -11.96 -1.60 -0.13
CA SER A 11 -12.20 -2.34 1.11
C SER A 11 -11.73 -1.60 2.36
N VAL A 12 -10.75 -0.71 2.21
CA VAL A 12 -10.08 -0.03 3.31
C VAL A 12 -9.85 1.43 2.94
N HIS A 13 -10.54 2.34 3.64
CA HIS A 13 -10.29 3.78 3.57
C HIS A 13 -9.56 4.23 4.83
N VAL A 14 -8.25 4.42 4.71
CA VAL A 14 -7.35 4.64 5.86
C VAL A 14 -6.31 5.70 5.53
N CYS A 15 -5.89 6.42 6.57
CA CYS A 15 -4.73 7.30 6.53
C CYS A 15 -3.58 6.60 7.27
N PRO A 16 -2.63 5.97 6.55
CA PRO A 16 -1.47 5.33 7.18
C PRO A 16 -0.71 6.25 8.14
N CYS A 17 -0.66 7.56 7.86
CA CYS A 17 0.04 8.52 8.71
C CYS A 17 -0.53 8.60 10.13
N ASP A 18 -1.83 8.35 10.31
CA ASP A 18 -2.51 8.42 11.62
C ASP A 18 -2.34 7.15 12.46
N ASP A 19 -1.80 6.06 11.89
CA ASP A 19 -1.59 4.79 12.58
C ASP A 19 -0.17 4.24 12.38
N PRO A 20 0.86 4.88 12.96
CA PRO A 20 2.25 4.46 12.80
C PRO A 20 2.54 3.06 13.35
N GLN A 21 1.72 2.52 14.26
CA GLN A 21 1.95 1.18 14.83
C GLN A 21 1.49 0.09 13.87
N THR A 22 0.32 0.25 13.24
CA THR A 22 -0.17 -0.68 12.22
C THR A 22 0.71 -0.64 10.97
N TYR A 23 1.23 0.53 10.60
CA TYR A 23 2.03 0.73 9.38
C TYR A 23 3.54 0.73 9.58
N LYS A 24 4.03 0.31 10.76
CA LYS A 24 5.47 0.28 11.10
C LYS A 24 6.31 -0.53 10.09
N ASP A 25 5.73 -1.59 9.53
CA ASP A 25 6.38 -2.50 8.57
C ASP A 25 6.06 -2.13 7.11
N ARG A 26 5.39 -0.99 6.89
CA ARG A 26 5.02 -0.46 5.58
C ARG A 26 5.47 1.01 5.43
N PRO A 27 6.79 1.28 5.52
CA PRO A 27 7.33 2.64 5.58
C PRO A 27 7.06 3.48 4.33
N GLN A 28 6.91 2.89 3.14
CA GLN A 28 6.66 3.63 1.91
C GLN A 28 5.27 4.24 1.91
N ILE A 29 4.22 3.45 2.13
CA ILE A 29 2.85 3.99 2.19
C ILE A 29 2.62 4.89 3.40
N TYR A 30 3.27 4.62 4.54
CA TYR A 30 3.27 5.50 5.70
C TYR A 30 3.85 6.88 5.35
N THR A 31 5.03 6.90 4.73
CA THR A 31 5.72 8.14 4.37
C THR A 31 4.95 8.93 3.33
N LEU A 32 4.40 8.26 2.31
CA LEU A 32 3.59 8.92 1.28
C LEU A 32 2.35 9.57 1.86
N SER A 33 1.59 8.84 2.70
CA SER A 33 0.43 9.37 3.43
C SER A 33 0.80 10.58 4.30
N CYS A 34 1.92 10.54 5.02
CA CYS A 34 2.34 11.68 5.83
C CYS A 34 2.78 12.89 5.02
N ILE A 35 3.47 12.69 3.90
CA ILE A 35 3.88 13.79 3.02
C ILE A 35 2.65 14.46 2.39
N THR A 36 1.65 13.70 1.95
CA THR A 36 0.43 14.29 1.39
C THR A 36 -0.35 15.06 2.44
N LYS A 37 -0.55 14.48 3.63
CA LYS A 37 -1.24 15.12 4.76
C LYS A 37 -0.56 16.40 5.22
N ASN A 38 0.77 16.37 5.42
CA ASN A 38 1.53 17.52 5.93
C ASN A 38 1.59 18.69 4.94
N HIS A 39 1.46 18.43 3.64
CA HIS A 39 1.53 19.45 2.59
C HIS A 39 0.21 19.71 1.88
N SER A 40 -0.88 19.04 2.31
CA SER A 40 -2.23 19.17 1.75
C SER A 40 -2.29 19.01 0.22
N MET A 41 -1.57 18.02 -0.30
CA MET A 41 -1.43 17.77 -1.74
C MET A 41 -1.81 16.34 -2.12
N TYR A 42 -2.30 16.14 -3.35
CA TYR A 42 -2.47 14.80 -3.91
C TYR A 42 -1.13 14.25 -4.38
N VAL A 43 -0.89 12.96 -4.15
CA VAL A 43 0.28 12.25 -4.69
C VAL A 43 -0.18 10.96 -5.35
N GLN A 44 0.31 10.75 -6.56
CA GLN A 44 0.33 9.44 -7.21
C GLN A 44 1.77 8.94 -7.21
N ALA A 45 2.00 7.73 -6.70
CA ALA A 45 3.31 7.10 -6.67
C ALA A 45 3.24 5.68 -7.23
N ASN A 46 4.33 5.23 -7.83
CA ASN A 46 4.49 3.84 -8.26
C ASN A 46 5.32 3.09 -7.21
N THR A 47 4.76 2.04 -6.64
CA THR A 47 5.36 1.23 -5.58
C THR A 47 5.35 -0.25 -5.97
N GLY A 48 6.10 -1.05 -5.22
CA GLY A 48 6.04 -2.50 -5.32
C GLY A 48 5.05 -3.09 -4.32
N ASP A 49 4.14 -3.92 -4.80
CA ASP A 49 3.18 -4.65 -3.97
C ASP A 49 3.55 -6.14 -3.88
N ILE A 50 3.26 -6.74 -2.72
CA ILE A 50 3.39 -8.17 -2.48
C ILE A 50 2.08 -8.73 -1.92
N GLN A 51 1.50 -9.70 -2.63
CA GLN A 51 0.27 -10.39 -2.23
C GLN A 51 0.56 -11.88 -2.06
N LEU A 52 0.23 -12.44 -0.89
CA LEU A 52 0.39 -13.87 -0.64
C LEU A 52 -0.80 -14.63 -1.25
N CYS A 53 -0.52 -15.69 -2.01
CA CYS A 53 -1.58 -16.44 -2.70
C CYS A 53 -2.46 -17.29 -1.76
N GLN A 54 -2.23 -17.28 -0.44
CA GLN A 54 -2.89 -18.21 0.49
C GLN A 54 -4.40 -17.96 0.65
N GLU A 55 -4.92 -16.82 0.23
CA GLU A 55 -6.34 -16.48 0.38
C GLU A 55 -7.21 -16.78 -0.84
N ILE A 56 -6.60 -17.01 -2.01
CA ILE A 56 -7.34 -17.18 -3.26
C ILE A 56 -6.74 -18.38 -3.97
N ASN A 57 -7.57 -19.33 -4.39
CA ASN A 57 -7.18 -20.53 -5.12
C ASN A 57 -6.68 -20.17 -6.53
N GLU A 58 -5.62 -19.36 -6.60
CA GLU A 58 -5.14 -18.76 -7.82
C GLU A 58 -4.36 -19.79 -8.61
N THR A 59 -5.00 -20.26 -9.68
CA THR A 59 -4.37 -21.11 -10.69
C THR A 59 -3.12 -20.44 -11.29
N TYR A 60 -2.96 -19.12 -11.11
CA TYR A 60 -1.87 -18.29 -11.61
C TYR A 60 -0.78 -17.96 -10.57
N CYS A 61 -0.87 -18.51 -9.35
CA CYS A 61 0.11 -18.23 -8.31
C CYS A 61 1.52 -18.71 -8.72
N PRO A 62 2.55 -17.85 -8.65
CA PRO A 62 3.93 -18.24 -8.87
C PRO A 62 4.43 -19.33 -7.90
N LYS A 63 5.50 -20.04 -8.28
CA LYS A 63 6.08 -21.13 -7.47
C LYS A 63 6.54 -20.69 -6.07
N ASP A 64 6.89 -19.42 -5.89
CA ASP A 64 7.29 -18.86 -4.59
C ASP A 64 6.11 -18.37 -3.74
N GLY A 65 4.86 -18.63 -4.16
CA GLY A 65 3.66 -18.46 -3.34
C GLY A 65 3.18 -17.03 -3.18
N ARG A 66 3.68 -16.10 -4.01
CA ARG A 66 3.35 -14.68 -3.93
C ARG A 66 3.31 -14.02 -5.30
N LEU A 67 2.46 -13.01 -5.43
CA LEU A 67 2.50 -12.06 -6.52
C LEU A 67 3.38 -10.88 -6.12
N GLN A 68 4.14 -10.36 -7.08
CA GLN A 68 4.90 -9.12 -6.95
C GLN A 68 4.43 -8.21 -8.08
N LEU A 69 3.78 -7.11 -7.72
CA LEU A 69 3.10 -6.25 -8.68
C LEU A 69 3.76 -4.88 -8.70
N ASN A 70 3.80 -4.28 -9.90
CA ASN A 70 4.05 -2.87 -10.07
C ASN A 70 2.71 -2.14 -9.86
N THR A 71 2.60 -1.35 -8.78
CA THR A 71 1.32 -0.84 -8.30
C THR A 71 1.36 0.67 -8.22
N ASN A 72 0.36 1.33 -8.80
CA ASN A 72 0.15 2.76 -8.56
C ASN A 72 -0.73 2.92 -7.32
N VAL A 73 -0.28 3.76 -6.38
CA VAL A 73 -1.05 4.20 -5.22
C VAL A 73 -1.34 5.68 -5.33
N ILE A 74 -2.51 6.09 -4.85
CA ILE A 74 -2.95 7.48 -4.82
C ILE A 74 -3.28 7.81 -3.39
N PHE A 75 -2.80 8.96 -2.91
CA PHE A 75 -3.18 9.54 -1.64
C PHE A 75 -3.85 10.89 -1.86
N ASP A 76 -4.93 11.14 -1.12
CA ASP A 76 -5.57 12.43 -1.07
C ASP A 76 -4.79 13.45 -0.21
N ARG A 77 -5.33 14.67 -0.14
CA ARG A 77 -4.72 15.80 0.58
C ARG A 77 -4.66 15.59 2.09
N ASP A 78 -5.47 14.69 2.63
CA ASP A 78 -5.58 14.40 4.06
C ASP A 78 -4.80 13.13 4.45
N GLY A 79 -4.16 12.48 3.48
CA GLY A 79 -3.33 11.30 3.72
C GLY A 79 -4.04 9.97 3.49
N TYR A 80 -5.29 9.98 3.03
CA TYR A 80 -6.05 8.75 2.80
C TYR A 80 -5.75 8.14 1.43
N SER A 81 -5.60 6.81 1.41
CA SER A 81 -5.59 6.00 0.19
C SER A 81 -6.96 5.39 -0.08
#